data_AF-A0A7J9I9M2-F1
#
_entry.id   AF-A0A7J9I9M2-F1
#
_cell.length_a   1.000
_cell.length_b   1.000
_cell.length_c   1.000
_cell.angle_alpha   90.00
_cell.angle_beta   90.00
_cell.angle_gamma   90.00
#
_symmetry.space_group_name_H-M   'P 1'
#
loop_
_entity.id
_entity.type
_entity.pdbx_description
1 polymer ?
#
loop_
_entity_poly.entity_id
_entity_poly.type
_entity_poly.pdbx_seq_one_letter_code
_entity_poly.pdbx_strand_id
1 'polypeptide(L)' 'MASRGVEMGLILVLMAMVWAGANAQSCTSALTSLSPCLNYVTGNSSTPSSTCCSQLQTVVQSSPQCLCS' A
#
# COMPACT_ATOMS: atom_id res chain seq x y z
N MET A 1 -4.65 33.06 23.43
CA MET A 1 -5.62 32.28 22.61
C MET A 1 -5.02 31.85 21.27
N ALA A 2 -4.15 32.64 20.63
CA ALA A 2 -3.52 32.33 19.34
C ALA A 2 -2.63 31.07 19.33
N SER A 3 -1.85 30.82 20.39
CA SER A 3 -0.89 29.70 20.45
C SER A 3 -1.56 28.32 20.46
N ARG A 4 -2.76 28.21 21.04
CA ARG A 4 -3.51 26.95 21.13
C ARG A 4 -4.09 26.51 19.78
N GLY A 5 -4.45 27.48 18.94
CA GLY A 5 -4.93 27.23 17.58
C GLY A 5 -3.81 26.76 16.65
N VAL A 6 -2.61 27.34 16.80
CA VAL A 6 -1.42 26.92 16.05
C VAL A 6 -0.95 25.52 16.46
N GLU A 7 -0.93 25.20 17.76
CA GLU A 7 -0.63 23.84 18.22
C GLU A 7 -1.64 22.82 17.70
N MET A 8 -2.95 23.07 17.84
CA MET A 8 -3.98 22.16 17.30
C MET A 8 -3.85 21.98 15.79
N GLY A 9 -3.57 23.06 15.05
CA GLY A 9 -3.34 22.99 13.61
C GLY A 9 -2.14 22.12 13.24
N LEU A 10 -1.02 22.28 13.94
CA LEU A 10 0.20 21.50 13.71
C LEU A 10 -0.02 20.01 13.99
N ILE A 11 -0.72 19.68 15.08
CA ILE A 11 -1.05 18.29 15.44
C ILE A 11 -1.93 17.64 14.36
N LEU A 12 -2.93 18.36 13.85
CA LEU A 12 -3.81 17.86 12.78
C LEU A 12 -3.05 17.60 11.46
N VAL A 13 -2.13 18.50 11.10
CA VAL A 13 -1.28 18.35 9.90
C VAL A 13 -0.35 17.14 10.03
N LEU A 14 0.27 16.95 11.19
CA LEU A 14 1.13 15.78 11.46
C LEU A 14 0.34 14.46 11.37
N MET A 15 -0.87 14.41 11.94
CA MET A 15 -1.73 13.23 11.88
C MET A 15 -2.16 12.91 10.44
N ALA A 16 -2.49 13.92 9.64
CA ALA A 16 -2.85 13.74 8.23
C ALA A 16 -1.68 13.18 7.40
N MET A 17 -0.46 13.67 7.62
CA MET A 17 0.74 13.14 6.95
C MET A 17 1.05 11.70 7.36
N VAL A 18 0.88 11.35 8.64
CA VAL A 18 1.05 9.97 9.12
C VAL A 18 0.03 9.04 8.49
N TRP A 19 -1.22 9.47 8.35
CA TRP A 19 -2.26 8.67 7.69
C TRP A 19 -1.96 8.47 6.20
N ALA A 20 -1.59 9.53 5.48
CA ALA A 20 -1.19 9.43 4.08
C ALA A 20 0.03 8.50 3.91
N GLY A 21 1.03 8.64 4.78
CA GLY A 21 2.23 7.78 4.80
C GLY A 21 1.90 6.31 5.11
N ALA A 22 1.03 6.04 6.08
CA ALA A 22 0.62 4.68 6.42
C ALA A 22 -0.10 3.97 5.26
N ASN A 23 -0.90 4.70 4.49
CA ASN A 23 -1.53 4.17 3.27
C ASN A 23 -0.49 3.86 2.18
N ALA A 24 0.48 4.76 1.96
CA ALA A 24 1.56 4.54 1.00
C ALA A 24 2.48 3.36 1.38
N GLN A 25 2.77 3.22 2.68
CA GLN A 25 3.58 2.14 3.23
C GLN A 25 2.85 0.79 3.09
N SER A 26 1.52 0.77 3.29
CA SER A 26 0.69 -0.43 3.11
C SER A 26 0.66 -0.90 1.66
N CYS A 27 0.58 0.02 0.69
CA CYS A 27 0.70 -0.33 -0.73
C CYS A 27 2.10 -0.87 -1.08
N THR A 28 3.15 -0.33 -0.47
CA THR A 28 4.53 -0.80 -0.71
C THR A 28 4.69 -2.25 -0.23
N SER A 29 4.17 -2.59 0.96
CA SER A 29 4.19 -3.97 1.47
C SER A 29 3.32 -4.92 0.64
N ALA A 30 2.17 -4.45 0.14
CA ALA A 30 1.32 -5.18 -0.78
C ALA A 30 2.00 -5.47 -2.13
N LEU A 31 2.62 -4.46 -2.75
CA LEU A 31 3.39 -4.62 -3.99
C LEU A 31 4.62 -5.51 -3.80
N THR A 32 5.30 -5.41 -2.66
CA THR A 32 6.46 -6.27 -2.37
C THR A 32 6.06 -7.74 -2.26
N SER A 33 4.86 -8.00 -1.73
CA SER A 33 4.27 -9.35 -1.68
C SER A 33 3.95 -9.94 -3.05
N LEU A 34 3.92 -9.13 -4.11
CA LEU A 34 3.74 -9.54 -5.51
C LEU A 34 5.07 -9.83 -6.22
N SER A 35 6.23 -9.71 -5.55
CA SER A 35 7.53 -10.15 -6.08
C SER A 35 7.53 -11.54 -6.74
N PRO A 36 6.87 -12.59 -6.20
CA PRO A 36 6.79 -13.89 -6.89
C PRO A 36 5.95 -13.87 -8.18
N CYS A 37 5.08 -12.87 -8.38
CA CYS A 37 4.33 -12.70 -9.62
C CYS A 37 5.17 -12.11 -10.75
N LEU A 38 6.31 -11.48 -10.45
CA LEU A 38 7.15 -10.85 -11.47
C LEU A 38 7.58 -11.83 -12.55
N ASN A 39 7.88 -13.09 -12.22
CA ASN A 39 8.23 -14.12 -13.19
C ASN A 39 7.10 -14.43 -14.20
N TYR A 40 5.85 -14.35 -13.77
CA TYR A 40 4.69 -14.50 -14.65
C TYR A 40 4.48 -13.24 -15.49
N VAL A 41 4.56 -12.05 -14.87
CA VAL A 41 4.35 -10.76 -15.54
C VAL A 41 5.45 -10.45 -16.57
N THR A 42 6.70 -10.83 -16.29
CA THR A 42 7.81 -10.71 -17.25
C THR A 42 7.82 -11.82 -18.31
N GLY A 43 6.90 -12.79 -18.25
CA GLY A 43 6.78 -13.85 -19.23
C GLY A 43 7.82 -14.97 -19.10
N ASN A 44 8.58 -15.02 -18.00
CA ASN A 44 9.52 -16.13 -17.74
C ASN A 44 8.78 -17.44 -17.38
N SER A 45 7.56 -17.34 -16.87
CA SER A 45 6.69 -18.50 -16.63
C SER A 45 5.29 -18.25 -17.17
N SER A 46 4.71 -19.26 -17.83
CA SER A 46 3.35 -19.20 -18.38
C SER A 46 2.26 -19.48 -17.34
N THR A 47 2.63 -19.82 -16.10
CA THR A 47 1.67 -20.10 -15.03
C THR A 47 2.10 -19.37 -13.76
N PRO A 48 1.21 -18.58 -13.13
CA PRO A 48 1.54 -17.92 -11.88
C PRO A 48 1.74 -18.96 -10.77
N SER A 49 2.66 -18.70 -9.86
CA SER A 49 2.83 -19.56 -8.67
C SER A 49 1.62 -19.47 -7.75
N SER A 50 1.30 -20.55 -7.02
CA SER A 50 0.19 -20.55 -6.05
C SER A 50 0.33 -19.46 -4.99
N THR A 51 1.57 -19.14 -4.62
CA THR A 51 1.91 -18.01 -3.73
C THR A 51 1.54 -16.67 -4.35
N CYS A 52 1.85 -16.46 -5.63
CA CYS A 52 1.46 -15.24 -6.35
C CYS A 52 -0.06 -15.01 -6.31
N CYS A 53 -0.87 -16.04 -6.63
CA CYS A 53 -2.32 -15.93 -6.58
C CYS A 53 -2.86 -15.62 -5.17
N SER A 54 -2.33 -16.29 -4.15
CA SER A 54 -2.79 -16.11 -2.76
C SER A 54 -2.46 -14.70 -2.23
N GLN A 55 -1.26 -14.19 -2.54
CA GLN A 55 -0.87 -12.83 -2.18
C GLN A 55 -1.70 -11.79 -2.96
N LEU A 56 -1.88 -11.98 -4.27
CA LEU A 56 -2.71 -11.09 -5.10
C LEU A 56 -4.15 -11.02 -4.57
N GLN A 57 -4.75 -12.16 -4.20
CA GLN A 57 -6.09 -12.21 -3.61
C GLN A 57 -6.18 -11.41 -2.31
N THR A 58 -5.16 -11.53 -1.45
CA THR A 58 -5.09 -10.78 -0.18
C THR A 58 -5.01 -9.28 -0.43
N VAL A 59 -4.22 -8.85 -1.42
CA VAL A 59 -4.08 -7.42 -1.78
C VAL A 59 -5.37 -6.88 -2.41
N VAL A 60 -6.02 -7.64 -3.30
CA VAL A 60 -7.32 -7.24 -3.88
C VAL A 60 -8.39 -7.06 -2.81
N GLN A 61 -8.42 -7.91 -1.78
CA GLN A 61 -9.39 -7.80 -0.69
C GLN A 61 -9.06 -6.70 0.31
N SER A 62 -7.77 -6.56 0.67
CA SER A 62 -7.36 -5.64 1.74
C SER A 62 -7.12 -4.22 1.22
N SER A 63 -6.63 -4.07 -0.01
CA SER A 63 -6.15 -2.79 -0.55
C SER A 63 -6.23 -2.73 -2.08
N PRO A 64 -7.44 -2.85 -2.67
CA PRO A 64 -7.63 -2.85 -4.13
C PRO A 64 -7.13 -1.57 -4.80
N GLN A 65 -7.24 -0.44 -4.09
CA GLN A 65 -6.72 0.87 -4.51
C GLN A 65 -5.21 0.93 -4.74
N CYS A 66 -4.42 0.01 -4.17
CA CYS A 66 -2.98 -0.07 -4.46
C CYS A 66 -2.68 -0.74 -5.80
N LEU A 67 -3.65 -1.45 -6.38
CA LEU A 67 -3.51 -2.15 -7.67
C LEU A 67 -4.09 -1.35 -8.84
N CYS A 68 -4.96 -0.39 -8.56
CA CYS A 68 -5.58 0.48 -9.56
C CYS A 68 -4.83 1.81 -9.60
N SER A 69 -3.74 1.87 -10.36
CA SER A 69 -3.06 3.12 -10.75
C SER A 69 -3.69 3.72 -12.00
#